data_AF-A0A0L7LGA8-F1
#
_entry.id   AF-A0A0L7LGA8-F1
#
_cell.length_a   1.000
_cell.length_b   1.000
_cell.length_c   1.000
_cell.angle_alpha   90.00
_cell.angle_beta   90.00
_cell.angle_gamma   90.00
#
_symmetry.space_group_name_H-M   'P 1'
#
loop_
_entity.id
_entity.type
_entity.pdbx_description
1 polymer ?
#
loop_
_entity_poly.entity_id
_entity_poly.type
_entity_poly.pdbx_seq_one_letter_code
_entity_poly.pdbx_strand_id
1 'polypeptide(L)'
;MAHAMVMFVIGGMGLTCGVHRLWTHKCYKATLPLRIQIHAIYFRDTREIPYHKTPNMLFQNSIYSWVRDHRLHHKYSDTDADPHNSSRGLLFSHIGWLMMKKSELVLQKGKLIDMSDMESDPIVMWEKKLFERLGLASDLKEPTKDMIKAVALRLQTAIDGNEKAFINYSMQRLILEIKLPSA
;
A
#
# COMPACT_ATOMS: atom_id res chain seq x y z
N MET A 1 23.57 6.05 -9.05
CA MET A 1 23.43 6.15 -7.57
C MET A 1 22.77 7.47 -7.14
N ALA A 2 23.36 8.64 -7.40
CA ALA A 2 22.80 9.93 -6.96
C ALA A 2 21.36 10.19 -7.45
N HIS A 3 21.06 9.95 -8.72
CA HIS A 3 19.70 10.08 -9.26
C HIS A 3 18.67 9.20 -8.52
N ALA A 4 18.99 7.93 -8.26
CA ALA A 4 18.11 7.02 -7.53
C ALA A 4 17.86 7.47 -6.08
N MET A 5 18.89 8.00 -5.41
CA MET A 5 18.74 8.56 -4.05
C MET A 5 17.82 9.80 -4.04
N VAL A 6 17.97 10.70 -5.02
CA VAL A 6 17.11 11.87 -5.17
C VAL A 6 15.66 11.46 -5.41
N MET A 7 15.44 10.48 -6.28
CA MET A 7 14.10 9.96 -6.57
C MET A 7 13.46 9.29 -5.35
N PHE A 8 14.24 8.52 -4.58
CA PHE A 8 13.80 7.90 -3.33
C PHE A 8 13.35 8.94 -2.30
N VAL A 9 14.14 10.00 -2.09
CA VAL A 9 13.79 11.08 -1.15
C VAL A 9 12.52 11.80 -1.59
N ILE A 10 12.42 12.14 -2.88
CA ILE A 10 11.25 12.84 -3.43
C ILE A 10 9.99 11.96 -3.30
N GLY A 11 10.06 10.68 -3.68
CA GLY A 11 8.96 9.73 -3.51
C GLY A 11 8.48 9.62 -2.07
N GLY A 12 9.45 9.46 -1.14
CA GLY A 12 9.18 9.44 0.30
C GLY A 12 8.49 10.71 0.81
N MET A 13 8.77 11.88 0.24
CA MET A 13 8.06 13.13 0.58
C MET A 13 6.59 13.12 0.14
N GLY A 14 6.27 12.52 -1.01
CA GLY A 14 4.88 12.38 -1.47
C GLY A 14 4.03 11.60 -0.48
N LEU A 15 4.56 10.50 0.05
CA LEU A 15 3.89 9.72 1.10
C LEU A 15 3.88 10.45 2.44
N THR A 16 5.04 10.88 2.94
CA THR A 16 5.18 11.37 4.32
C THR A 16 4.56 12.75 4.52
N CYS A 17 4.85 13.70 3.64
CA CYS A 17 4.27 15.05 3.71
C CYS A 17 2.84 15.04 3.18
N GLY A 18 2.59 14.33 2.09
CA GLY A 18 1.26 14.22 1.48
C GLY A 18 0.34 13.26 2.20
N VAL A 19 0.30 12.02 1.71
CA VAL A 19 -0.74 11.04 2.09
C VAL A 19 -0.85 10.90 3.60
N HIS A 20 0.27 10.83 4.30
CA HIS A 20 0.32 10.68 5.75
C HIS A 20 -0.06 11.96 6.52
N ARG A 21 0.66 13.07 6.34
CA ARG A 21 0.49 14.28 7.17
C ARG A 21 -0.63 15.20 6.67
N LEU A 22 -0.72 15.41 5.36
CA LEU A 22 -1.72 16.30 4.76
C LEU A 22 -3.11 15.64 4.72
N TRP A 23 -3.24 14.49 4.06
CA TRP A 23 -4.55 13.88 3.82
C TRP A 23 -5.05 13.03 4.99
N THR A 24 -4.20 12.17 5.57
CA THR A 24 -4.66 11.33 6.69
C THR A 24 -4.84 12.12 7.97
N HIS A 25 -3.80 12.81 8.44
CA HIS A 25 -3.78 13.43 9.77
C HIS A 25 -4.12 14.91 9.80
N LYS A 26 -4.28 15.56 8.64
CA LYS A 26 -4.62 16.99 8.53
C LYS A 26 -3.68 17.90 9.34
N CYS A 27 -2.39 17.54 9.42
CA CYS A 27 -1.41 18.27 10.24
C CYS A 27 -1.19 19.71 9.75
N TYR A 28 -1.51 20.00 8.49
CA TYR A 28 -1.40 21.33 7.90
C TYR A 28 -2.41 21.51 6.75
N LYS A 29 -2.62 22.76 6.34
CA LYS A 29 -3.41 23.11 5.15
C LYS A 29 -2.46 23.44 4.00
N ALA A 30 -2.77 22.96 2.80
CA ALA A 30 -2.01 23.24 1.60
C ALA A 30 -2.86 23.96 0.56
N THR A 31 -2.26 24.92 -0.15
CA THR A 31 -2.90 25.57 -1.30
C THR A 31 -3.08 24.55 -2.44
N LEU A 32 -3.99 24.84 -3.36
CA LEU A 32 -4.26 23.95 -4.50
C LEU A 32 -2.99 23.58 -5.31
N PRO A 33 -2.08 24.52 -5.66
CA PRO A 33 -0.85 24.19 -6.38
C PRO A 33 0.04 23.20 -5.61
N LEU A 34 0.20 23.41 -4.30
CA LEU A 34 1.01 22.52 -3.45
C LEU A 34 0.38 21.13 -3.36
N ARG A 35 -0.95 21.05 -3.24
CA ARG A 35 -1.68 19.75 -3.22
C ARG A 35 -1.49 18.98 -4.52
N ILE A 36 -1.58 19.66 -5.66
CA ILE A 36 -1.33 19.06 -6.98
C ILE A 36 0.12 18.57 -7.09
N GLN A 37 1.09 19.35 -6.62
CA GLN A 37 2.50 18.97 -6.64
C GLN A 37 2.78 17.73 -5.78
N ILE A 38 2.27 17.70 -4.55
CA ILE A 38 2.40 16.56 -3.64
C ILE A 38 1.73 15.31 -4.23
N HIS A 39 0.51 15.46 -4.77
CA HIS A 39 -0.19 14.38 -5.46
C HIS A 39 0.62 13.85 -6.65
N ALA A 40 1.20 14.73 -7.47
CA ALA A 40 2.01 14.33 -8.62
C ALA A 40 3.28 13.57 -8.20
N ILE A 41 3.91 13.97 -7.09
CA ILE A 41 5.06 13.27 -6.52
C ILE A 41 4.67 11.85 -6.09
N TYR A 42 3.59 11.71 -5.32
CA TYR A 42 3.06 10.41 -4.89
C TYR A 42 2.70 9.54 -6.10
N PHE A 43 1.98 10.10 -7.05
CA PHE A 43 1.51 9.38 -8.24
C PHE A 43 2.64 8.96 -9.18
N ARG A 44 3.72 9.74 -9.32
CA ARG A 44 4.88 9.38 -10.14
C ARG A 44 5.58 8.14 -9.59
N ASP A 45 5.74 8.05 -8.27
CA ASP A 45 6.36 6.92 -7.59
C ASP A 45 5.63 5.59 -7.88
N THR A 46 4.36 5.66 -8.30
CA THR A 46 3.58 4.46 -8.68
C THR A 46 3.82 3.96 -10.11
N ARG A 47 4.50 4.72 -11.00
CA ARG A 47 4.53 4.49 -12.46
C ARG A 47 5.89 4.26 -13.12
N GLU A 48 7.00 4.41 -12.42
CA GLU A 48 8.37 4.40 -12.98
C GLU A 48 8.98 3.03 -13.40
N ILE A 49 8.23 2.12 -14.04
CA ILE A 49 8.84 1.03 -14.84
C ILE A 49 8.15 0.92 -16.21
N PRO A 50 8.78 1.42 -17.30
CA PRO A 50 8.25 1.34 -18.66
C PRO A 50 8.04 -0.08 -19.19
N TYR A 51 8.64 -1.10 -18.56
CA TYR A 51 8.62 -2.50 -19.02
C TYR A 51 7.72 -3.43 -18.18
N HIS A 52 7.05 -2.96 -17.12
CA HIS A 52 6.19 -3.79 -16.29
C HIS A 52 4.73 -3.32 -16.37
N LYS A 53 3.86 -4.20 -16.90
CA LYS A 53 2.40 -4.04 -16.94
C LYS A 53 1.73 -4.13 -15.55
N THR A 54 2.47 -3.91 -14.47
CA THR A 54 1.98 -3.94 -13.09
C THR A 54 2.07 -2.53 -12.51
N PRO A 55 1.00 -1.74 -12.59
CA PRO A 55 1.01 -0.36 -12.13
C PRO A 55 0.79 -0.34 -10.61
N ASN A 56 1.82 -0.65 -9.83
CA ASN A 56 1.86 -0.36 -8.39
C ASN A 56 3.29 -0.57 -7.89
N MET A 57 4.22 0.32 -8.23
CA MET A 57 5.64 0.13 -7.87
C MET A 57 5.92 0.05 -6.37
N LEU A 58 4.98 0.51 -5.52
CA LEU A 58 5.13 0.56 -4.07
C LEU A 58 4.05 -0.15 -3.26
N PHE A 59 3.04 -0.75 -3.89
CA PHE A 59 1.90 -1.36 -3.17
C PHE A 59 1.18 -0.37 -2.21
N GLN A 60 1.22 0.94 -2.50
CA GLN A 60 0.67 1.98 -1.60
C GLN A 60 -0.78 2.37 -1.90
N ASN A 61 -1.40 1.78 -2.94
CA ASN A 61 -2.80 1.98 -3.33
C ASN A 61 -3.11 3.46 -3.68
N SER A 62 -4.38 3.76 -3.98
CA SER A 62 -4.81 5.16 -4.15
C SER A 62 -4.68 5.93 -2.84
N ILE A 63 -4.56 7.26 -2.88
CA ILE A 63 -4.57 8.10 -1.67
C ILE A 63 -5.80 7.78 -0.81
N TYR A 64 -6.97 7.61 -1.44
CA TYR A 64 -8.21 7.29 -0.75
C TYR A 64 -8.11 6.00 0.07
N SER A 65 -7.63 4.91 -0.55
CA SER A 65 -7.46 3.61 0.09
C SER A 65 -6.45 3.66 1.22
N TRP A 66 -5.31 4.31 0.98
CA TRP A 66 -4.24 4.46 1.97
C TRP A 66 -4.71 5.24 3.19
N VAL A 67 -5.40 6.37 2.98
CA VAL A 67 -5.94 7.20 4.05
C VAL A 67 -6.93 6.40 4.91
N ARG A 68 -7.85 5.66 4.28
CA ARG A 68 -8.81 4.82 5.02
C ARG A 68 -8.10 3.79 5.88
N ASP A 69 -7.16 3.05 5.30
CA ASP A 69 -6.44 1.98 6.01
C ASP A 69 -5.56 2.53 7.13
N HIS A 70 -4.88 3.66 6.91
CA HIS A 70 -4.05 4.29 7.93
C HIS A 70 -4.89 4.84 9.09
N ARG A 71 -6.03 5.48 8.80
CA ARG A 71 -6.98 5.90 9.85
C ARG A 71 -7.51 4.69 10.64
N LEU A 72 -7.78 3.58 9.96
CA LEU A 72 -8.22 2.34 10.59
C LEU A 72 -7.14 1.75 11.49
N HIS A 73 -5.89 1.70 11.02
CA HIS A 73 -4.72 1.28 11.79
C HIS A 73 -4.56 2.11 13.06
N HIS A 74 -4.60 3.45 12.97
CA HIS A 74 -4.51 4.30 14.17
C HIS A 74 -5.67 4.07 15.15
N LYS A 75 -6.88 3.79 14.65
CA LYS A 75 -8.07 3.60 15.49
C LYS A 75 -8.12 2.23 16.18
N TYR A 76 -7.62 1.19 15.53
CA TYR A 76 -7.71 -0.20 16.01
C TYR A 76 -6.36 -0.92 16.04
N SER A 77 -5.29 -0.15 16.28
CA SER A 77 -3.92 -0.65 16.29
C SER A 77 -3.76 -1.89 17.16
N ASP A 78 -2.97 -2.84 16.67
CA ASP A 78 -2.67 -4.11 17.36
C ASP A 78 -3.91 -4.99 17.66
N THR A 79 -5.01 -4.77 16.94
CA THR A 79 -6.20 -5.65 16.97
C THR A 79 -6.41 -6.34 15.61
N ASP A 80 -7.33 -7.31 15.54
CA ASP A 80 -7.70 -7.97 14.28
C ASP A 80 -8.37 -7.03 13.25
N ALA A 81 -8.76 -5.83 13.66
CA ALA A 81 -9.28 -4.79 12.78
C ALA A 81 -8.18 -3.88 12.18
N ASP A 82 -6.93 -4.02 12.62
CA ASP A 82 -5.77 -3.35 12.03
C ASP A 82 -5.37 -4.04 10.71
N PRO A 83 -5.37 -3.32 9.56
CA PRO A 83 -4.95 -3.87 8.27
C PRO A 83 -3.58 -4.55 8.30
N HIS A 84 -2.65 -4.05 9.11
CA HIS A 84 -1.29 -4.54 9.18
C HIS A 84 -0.86 -4.81 10.64
N ASN A 85 -1.78 -5.45 11.39
CA ASN A 85 -1.59 -5.87 12.78
C ASN A 85 -0.21 -6.49 13.03
N SER A 86 0.60 -5.84 13.86
CA SER A 86 1.97 -6.25 14.20
C SER A 86 2.02 -7.59 14.95
N SER A 87 0.95 -7.94 15.67
CA SER A 87 0.82 -9.19 16.43
C SER A 87 0.73 -10.42 15.54
N ARG A 88 0.44 -10.26 14.24
CA ARG A 88 0.48 -11.35 13.24
C ARG A 88 1.89 -11.66 12.73
N GLY A 89 2.90 -10.96 13.25
CA GLY A 89 4.31 -11.20 12.95
C GLY A 89 4.87 -10.31 11.84
N LEU A 90 6.20 -10.18 11.85
CA LEU A 90 6.97 -9.25 11.01
C LEU A 90 6.61 -9.34 9.52
N LEU A 91 6.51 -10.55 8.97
CA LEU A 91 6.24 -10.71 7.54
C LEU A 91 4.85 -10.20 7.17
N PHE A 92 3.84 -10.46 8.02
CA PHE A 92 2.48 -9.98 7.79
C PHE A 92 2.41 -8.46 7.84
N SER A 93 2.90 -7.84 8.91
CA SER A 93 2.84 -6.38 9.10
C SER A 93 3.71 -5.62 8.11
N HIS A 94 4.78 -6.23 7.60
CA HIS A 94 5.69 -5.57 6.65
C HIS A 94 5.18 -5.60 5.20
N ILE A 95 4.75 -6.77 4.71
CA ILE A 95 4.33 -6.92 3.30
C ILE A 95 3.16 -7.90 3.11
N GLY A 96 2.95 -8.85 4.02
CA GLY A 96 1.93 -9.89 3.87
C GLY A 96 0.50 -9.33 3.79
N TRP A 97 0.21 -8.25 4.52
CA TRP A 97 -1.10 -7.60 4.48
C TRP A 97 -1.49 -7.04 3.10
N LEU A 98 -0.52 -6.71 2.24
CA LEU A 98 -0.72 -6.29 0.86
C LEU A 98 -0.92 -7.47 -0.10
N MET A 99 -0.54 -8.66 0.34
CA MET A 99 -0.49 -9.89 -0.45
C MET A 99 -1.61 -10.87 -0.06
N MET A 100 -2.59 -10.40 0.69
CA MET A 100 -3.71 -11.20 1.17
C MET A 100 -5.00 -10.40 1.09
N LYS A 101 -6.13 -11.10 1.00
CA LYS A 101 -7.43 -10.47 1.20
C LYS A 101 -7.51 -9.89 2.60
N LYS A 102 -8.05 -8.66 2.70
CA LYS A 102 -8.37 -8.03 3.97
C LYS A 102 -9.33 -8.92 4.76
N SER A 103 -9.10 -9.00 6.08
CA SER A 103 -10.01 -9.73 6.97
C SER A 103 -11.40 -9.10 6.94
N GLU A 104 -12.43 -9.90 7.20
CA GLU A 104 -13.80 -9.40 7.27
C GLU A 104 -13.93 -8.28 8.32
N LEU A 105 -13.20 -8.38 9.44
CA LEU A 105 -13.21 -7.36 10.47
C LEU A 105 -12.59 -6.03 10.00
N VAL A 106 -11.49 -6.07 9.25
CA VAL A 106 -10.89 -4.89 8.61
C VAL A 106 -11.89 -4.23 7.65
N LEU A 107 -12.60 -5.03 6.84
CA LEU A 107 -13.61 -4.51 5.91
C LEU A 107 -14.82 -3.88 6.63
N GLN A 108 -15.32 -4.53 7.68
CA GLN A 108 -16.44 -4.03 8.47
C GLN A 108 -16.09 -2.75 9.23
N LYS A 109 -14.96 -2.73 9.93
CA LYS A 109 -14.52 -1.56 10.70
C LYS A 109 -14.04 -0.42 9.79
N GLY A 110 -13.51 -0.74 8.61
CA GLY A 110 -13.15 0.23 7.57
C GLY A 110 -14.33 1.07 7.09
N LYS A 111 -15.55 0.51 7.05
CA LYS A 111 -16.78 1.26 6.71
C LYS A 111 -17.15 2.32 7.76
N LEU A 112 -16.62 2.22 8.98
CA LEU A 112 -16.88 3.14 10.09
C LEU A 112 -15.86 4.28 10.15
N ILE A 113 -14.89 4.30 9.24
CA ILE A 113 -13.92 5.39 9.13
C ILE A 113 -14.57 6.53 8.36
N ASP A 114 -14.59 7.71 8.96
CA ASP A 114 -15.03 8.93 8.28
C ASP A 114 -14.05 9.27 7.14
N MET A 115 -14.60 9.35 5.94
CA MET A 115 -13.89 9.68 4.69
C MET A 115 -14.54 10.87 3.96
N SER A 116 -15.50 11.55 4.59
CA SER A 116 -16.26 12.65 3.98
C SER A 116 -15.37 13.77 3.45
N ASP A 117 -14.25 14.02 4.14
CA ASP A 117 -13.24 14.98 3.74
C ASP A 117 -12.49 14.55 2.47
N MET A 118 -12.18 13.27 2.32
CA MET A 118 -11.57 12.72 1.11
C MET A 118 -12.55 12.71 -0.06
N GLU A 119 -13.83 12.41 0.22
CA GLU A 119 -14.90 12.43 -0.78
C GLU A 119 -15.18 13.85 -1.31
N SER A 120 -14.94 14.86 -0.48
CA SER A 120 -15.02 16.28 -0.87
C SER A 120 -13.78 16.79 -1.64
N ASP A 121 -12.67 16.04 -1.64
CA ASP A 121 -11.42 16.43 -2.29
C ASP A 121 -11.41 16.01 -3.78
N PRO A 122 -11.47 16.97 -4.74
CA PRO A 122 -11.51 16.63 -6.16
C PRO A 122 -10.22 15.98 -6.67
N ILE A 123 -9.06 16.25 -6.06
CA ILE A 123 -7.78 15.64 -6.46
C ILE A 123 -7.81 14.15 -6.10
N VAL A 124 -8.18 13.84 -4.86
CA VAL A 124 -8.26 12.45 -4.35
C VAL A 124 -9.31 11.66 -5.12
N MET A 125 -10.48 12.25 -5.36
CA MET A 125 -11.56 11.56 -6.07
C MET A 125 -11.28 11.37 -7.55
N TRP A 126 -10.54 12.28 -8.19
CA TRP A 126 -10.04 12.08 -9.55
C TRP A 126 -9.07 10.90 -9.61
N GLU A 127 -8.10 10.84 -8.69
CA GLU A 127 -7.10 9.78 -8.62
C GLU A 127 -7.76 8.42 -8.35
N LYS A 128 -8.67 8.35 -7.36
CA LYS A 128 -9.42 7.14 -7.03
C LYS A 128 -10.14 6.58 -8.26
N LYS A 129 -10.89 7.42 -8.98
CA LYS A 129 -11.60 7.01 -10.21
C LYS A 129 -10.65 6.54 -11.30
N LEU A 130 -9.47 7.15 -11.41
CA LEU A 130 -8.44 6.72 -12.36
C LEU A 130 -7.89 5.35 -11.99
N PHE A 131 -7.56 5.10 -10.72
CA PHE A 131 -7.12 3.80 -10.23
C PHE A 131 -8.16 2.70 -10.48
N GLU A 132 -9.43 2.99 -10.22
CA GLU A 132 -10.53 2.07 -10.52
C GLU A 132 -10.65 1.73 -12.01
N ARG A 133 -10.61 2.75 -12.88
CA ARG A 133 -10.63 2.57 -14.34
C ARG A 133 -9.45 1.76 -14.86
N LEU A 134 -8.28 1.95 -14.27
CA LEU A 134 -7.06 1.20 -14.61
C LEU A 134 -7.02 -0.18 -13.93
N GLY A 135 -8.02 -0.53 -13.12
CA GLY A 135 -8.09 -1.82 -12.42
C GLY A 135 -7.09 -1.98 -11.28
N LEU A 136 -6.51 -0.88 -10.79
CA LEU A 136 -5.44 -0.79 -9.78
C LEU A 136 -5.96 -0.66 -8.34
N ALA A 137 -7.28 -0.66 -8.16
CA ALA A 137 -7.90 -0.73 -6.85
C ALA A 137 -7.66 -2.12 -6.25
N SER A 138 -6.54 -2.27 -5.54
CA SER A 138 -6.08 -3.48 -4.86
C SER A 138 -6.97 -3.91 -3.70
N ASP A 139 -7.71 -2.96 -3.10
CA ASP A 139 -8.63 -3.19 -1.97
C ASP A 139 -9.70 -4.28 -2.21
N LEU A 140 -9.88 -4.71 -3.46
CA LEU A 140 -10.99 -5.56 -3.89
C LEU A 140 -10.56 -6.84 -4.60
N LYS A 141 -9.26 -7.06 -4.84
CA LYS A 141 -8.80 -8.16 -5.68
C LYS A 141 -7.80 -9.04 -4.95
N GLU A 142 -8.01 -10.35 -5.05
CA GLU A 142 -6.98 -11.32 -4.71
C GLU A 142 -5.69 -10.98 -5.48
N PRO A 143 -4.52 -11.02 -4.83
CA PRO A 143 -3.27 -10.77 -5.52
C PRO A 143 -3.10 -11.77 -6.65
N THR A 144 -2.78 -11.27 -7.84
CA THR A 144 -2.59 -12.18 -8.98
C THR A 144 -1.34 -13.04 -8.76
N LYS A 145 -1.31 -14.22 -9.40
CA LYS A 145 -0.13 -15.11 -9.37
C LYS A 145 1.16 -14.37 -9.77
N ASP A 146 1.06 -13.38 -10.66
CA ASP A 146 2.19 -12.57 -11.11
C ASP A 146 2.64 -11.55 -10.05
N MET A 147 1.71 -10.96 -9.30
CA MET A 147 2.06 -10.11 -8.15
C MET A 147 2.78 -10.92 -7.07
N ILE A 148 2.27 -12.11 -6.76
CA ILE A 148 2.90 -13.03 -5.78
C ILE A 148 4.32 -13.40 -6.23
N LYS A 149 4.50 -13.73 -7.52
CA LYS A 149 5.82 -14.02 -8.09
C LYS A 149 6.76 -12.82 -8.06
N ALA A 150 6.28 -11.62 -8.37
CA ALA A 150 7.09 -10.40 -8.36
C ALA A 150 7.59 -10.06 -6.95
N VAL A 151 6.74 -10.24 -5.93
CA VAL A 151 7.13 -10.06 -4.53
C VAL A 151 8.10 -11.15 -4.09
N ALA A 152 7.83 -12.42 -4.41
CA ALA A 152 8.74 -13.52 -4.08
C ALA A 152 10.13 -13.33 -4.71
N LEU A 153 10.21 -12.86 -5.95
CA LEU A 153 11.46 -12.57 -6.64
C LEU A 153 12.22 -11.39 -6.01
N ARG A 154 11.50 -10.33 -5.59
CA ARG A 154 12.10 -9.18 -4.89
C ARG A 154 12.60 -9.55 -3.49
N LEU A 155 11.86 -10.38 -2.78
CA LEU A 155 12.33 -10.93 -1.51
C LEU A 155 13.59 -11.76 -1.76
N GLN A 156 13.56 -12.72 -2.69
CA GLN A 156 14.71 -13.56 -3.01
C GLN A 156 15.97 -12.75 -3.36
N THR A 157 15.83 -11.70 -4.18
CA THR A 157 16.94 -10.81 -4.57
C THR A 157 17.42 -9.88 -3.46
N ALA A 158 16.57 -9.51 -2.50
CA ALA A 158 16.98 -8.79 -1.29
C ALA A 158 17.68 -9.71 -0.27
N ILE A 159 17.47 -11.03 -0.37
CA ILE A 159 17.86 -12.05 0.61
C ILE A 159 19.15 -12.80 0.21
N ASP A 160 19.70 -12.57 -0.98
CA ASP A 160 21.03 -13.09 -1.36
C ASP A 160 22.19 -12.48 -0.51
N GLY A 161 21.86 -11.75 0.56
CA GLY A 161 22.68 -11.56 1.76
C GLY A 161 22.09 -12.24 3.01
N ASN A 162 22.42 -13.52 3.22
CA ASN A 162 22.58 -14.22 4.52
C ASN A 162 21.43 -14.28 5.58
N GLU A 163 20.17 -14.60 5.25
CA GLU A 163 19.15 -15.03 6.26
C GLU A 163 18.14 -16.10 5.75
N LYS A 164 18.64 -17.21 5.19
CA LYS A 164 17.79 -18.21 4.50
C LYS A 164 16.80 -18.99 5.40
N ALA A 165 17.05 -19.13 6.70
CA ALA A 165 16.28 -20.04 7.56
C ALA A 165 14.95 -19.44 8.09
N PHE A 166 14.97 -18.19 8.57
CA PHE A 166 13.77 -17.49 9.08
C PHE A 166 12.75 -17.22 7.97
N ILE A 167 13.24 -17.01 6.75
CA ILE A 167 12.45 -16.63 5.60
C ILE A 167 11.80 -17.84 4.96
N ASN A 168 12.48 -19.00 4.89
CA ASN A 168 11.84 -20.23 4.42
C ASN A 168 10.62 -20.59 5.28
N TYR A 169 10.70 -20.43 6.60
CA TYR A 169 9.58 -20.66 7.52
C TYR A 169 8.43 -19.66 7.29
N SER A 170 8.76 -18.37 7.17
CA SER A 170 7.76 -17.30 7.01
C SER A 170 7.10 -17.30 5.62
N MET A 171 7.85 -17.65 4.57
CA MET A 171 7.35 -17.82 3.20
C MET A 171 6.48 -19.07 3.07
N GLN A 172 6.85 -20.19 3.71
CA GLN A 172 5.99 -21.38 3.76
C GLN A 172 4.67 -21.09 4.48
N ARG A 173 4.70 -20.33 5.60
CA ARG A 173 3.50 -19.83 6.28
C ARG A 173 2.65 -18.93 5.40
N LEU A 174 3.26 -17.96 4.70
CA LEU A 174 2.55 -17.06 3.78
C LEU A 174 1.91 -17.85 2.63
N ILE A 175 2.60 -18.84 2.07
CA ILE A 175 2.08 -19.74 1.02
C ILE A 175 0.95 -20.63 1.55
N LEU A 176 0.98 -21.04 2.83
CA LEU A 176 -0.10 -21.81 3.46
C LEU A 176 -1.33 -20.95 3.79
N GLU A 177 -1.12 -19.68 4.17
CA GLU A 177 -2.19 -18.74 4.47
C GLU A 177 -2.85 -18.17 3.20
N ILE A 178 -2.07 -17.99 2.13
CA ILE A 178 -2.58 -17.80 0.77
C ILE A 178 -3.03 -19.18 0.28
N LYS A 179 -4.21 -19.65 0.70
CA LYS A 179 -4.82 -20.85 0.10
C LYS A 179 -4.91 -20.66 -1.41
N LEU A 180 -3.93 -21.15 -2.15
CA LEU A 180 -4.03 -21.31 -3.60
C LEU A 180 -5.12 -22.37 -3.82
N PRO A 181 -6.25 -22.02 -4.48
CA PRO A 181 -7.16 -23.05 -4.93
C PRO A 181 -6.37 -24.02 -5.80
N SER A 182 -6.43 -25.31 -5.48
CA SER A 182 -5.94 -26.36 -6.36
C SER A 182 -6.63 -26.24 -7.72
N ALA A 183 -5.85 -26.51 -8.77
CA ALA A 183 -6.29 -26.52 -10.16
C ALA A 183 -7.58 -27.31 -10.39
#